data_AF-A0A1J3JYR8-F1
#
_entry.id   AF-A0A1J3JYR8-F1
#
_cell.length_a   1.000
_cell.length_b   1.000
_cell.length_c   1.000
_cell.angle_alpha   90.00
_cell.angle_beta   90.00
_cell.angle_gamma   90.00
#
_symmetry.space_group_name_H-M   'P 1'
#
loop_
_entity.id
_entity.type
_entity.pdbx_description
1 polymer ?
#
loop_
_entity_poly.entity_id
_entity_poly.type
_entity_poly.pdbx_seq_one_letter_code
_entity_poly.pdbx_strand_id
1 'polypeptide(L)'
;HHPPMLDDEVWRLKKIGKDGAFHKKLSFANINTVQDFLKLSVLDLDKLRQIIGMTDKMWDVTIKHARECNFGNELYTHRGPGYSYNE
;
A
#
# COMPACT_ATOMS: atom_id res chain seq x y z
N HIS A 1 5.99 3.38 -14.37
CA HIS A 1 5.92 4.81 -14.05
C HIS A 1 6.34 4.99 -12.61
N HIS A 2 7.25 5.92 -12.36
CA HIS A 2 7.71 6.32 -11.04
C HIS A 2 7.36 7.79 -10.85
N PRO A 3 6.94 8.21 -9.65
CA PRO A 3 6.58 7.38 -8.50
C PRO A 3 5.20 6.70 -8.65
N PRO A 4 4.91 5.63 -7.87
CA PRO A 4 3.56 5.10 -7.77
C PRO A 4 2.64 6.07 -7.00
N MET A 5 1.32 5.93 -7.19
CA MET A 5 0.29 6.68 -6.45
C MET A 5 -0.45 5.78 -5.46
N LEU A 6 -1.15 6.36 -4.47
CA LEU A 6 -1.89 5.58 -3.47
C LEU A 6 -3.01 4.74 -4.09
N ASP A 7 -3.70 5.30 -5.08
CA ASP A 7 -4.78 4.66 -5.84
C ASP A 7 -4.27 3.77 -6.97
N ASP A 8 -2.95 3.71 -7.22
CA ASP A 8 -2.39 2.74 -8.16
C ASP A 8 -2.67 1.33 -7.61
N GLU A 9 -2.98 0.40 -8.52
CA GLU A 9 -3.11 -1.00 -8.17
C GLU A 9 -1.77 -1.60 -7.70
N VAL A 10 -1.80 -2.58 -6.78
CA VAL A 10 -0.58 -3.17 -6.19
C VAL A 10 0.38 -3.78 -7.21
N TRP A 11 -0.11 -4.19 -8.38
CA TRP A 11 0.75 -4.70 -9.45
C TRP A 11 1.70 -3.64 -10.04
N ARG A 12 1.49 -2.36 -9.73
CA ARG A 12 2.42 -1.28 -10.08
C ARG A 12 3.70 -1.30 -9.24
N LEU A 13 3.70 -2.00 -8.10
CA LEU A 13 4.88 -2.13 -7.26
C LEU A 13 5.94 -3.01 -7.91
N LYS A 14 7.22 -2.69 -7.67
CA LYS A 14 8.34 -3.51 -8.16
C LYS A 14 8.19 -4.93 -7.62
N LYS A 15 8.56 -5.92 -8.44
CA LYS A 15 8.46 -7.36 -8.13
C LYS A 15 7.04 -7.92 -8.07
N ILE A 16 6.01 -7.10 -8.28
CA ILE A 16 4.63 -7.56 -8.45
C ILE A 16 4.28 -7.39 -9.94
N GLY A 17 3.94 -8.50 -10.61
CA GLY A 17 3.46 -8.47 -11.98
C GLY A 17 1.94 -8.45 -12.03
N LYS A 18 1.34 -7.72 -12.98
CA LYS A 18 -0.10 -7.78 -13.24
C LYS A 18 -0.52 -9.22 -13.51
N ASP A 19 -1.60 -9.64 -12.86
CA ASP A 19 -2.14 -11.01 -12.87
C ASP A 19 -1.15 -12.12 -12.44
N GLY A 20 -0.01 -11.74 -11.84
CA GLY A 20 0.97 -12.67 -11.30
C GLY A 20 0.55 -13.30 -9.97
N ALA A 21 1.35 -14.27 -9.50
CA ALA A 21 1.08 -14.98 -8.25
C ALA A 21 0.94 -14.04 -7.05
N PHE A 22 1.83 -13.04 -6.92
CA PHE A 22 1.77 -12.06 -5.84
C PHE A 22 0.55 -11.15 -5.95
N HIS A 23 0.19 -10.73 -7.16
CA HIS A 23 -1.01 -9.90 -7.39
C HIS A 23 -2.27 -10.65 -6.96
N LYS A 24 -2.43 -11.91 -7.38
CA LYS A 24 -3.59 -12.73 -7.02
C LYS A 24 -3.68 -13.00 -5.51
N LYS A 25 -2.55 -13.27 -4.84
CA LYS A 25 -2.51 -13.47 -3.38
C LYS A 25 -2.92 -12.21 -2.62
N LEU A 26 -2.42 -11.05 -3.03
CA LEU A 26 -2.79 -9.77 -2.43
C LEU A 26 -4.27 -9.46 -2.65
N SER A 27 -4.76 -9.64 -3.88
CA SER A 27 -6.17 -9.43 -4.21
C SER A 27 -7.09 -10.36 -3.42
N PHE A 28 -6.71 -11.62 -3.21
CA PHE A 28 -7.45 -12.56 -2.36
C PHE A 28 -7.50 -12.12 -0.89
N ALA A 29 -6.47 -11.42 -0.42
CA ALA A 29 -6.44 -10.80 0.90
C ALA A 29 -7.10 -9.40 0.95
N ASN A 30 -7.79 -8.99 -0.13
CA ASN A 30 -8.42 -7.68 -0.30
C ASN A 30 -7.42 -6.50 -0.28
N ILE A 31 -6.20 -6.73 -0.75
CA ILE A 31 -5.13 -5.73 -0.89
C ILE A 31 -4.97 -5.41 -2.37
N ASN A 32 -5.74 -4.46 -2.87
CA ASN A 32 -5.80 -4.18 -4.31
C ASN A 32 -5.03 -2.91 -4.69
N THR A 33 -4.87 -1.96 -3.76
CA THR A 33 -4.20 -0.67 -4.00
C THR A 33 -2.87 -0.56 -3.24
N VAL A 34 -1.97 0.31 -3.72
CA VAL A 34 -0.73 0.69 -2.99
C VAL A 34 -1.06 1.22 -1.61
N GLN A 35 -2.18 1.94 -1.46
CA GLN A 35 -2.68 2.39 -0.17
C GLN A 35 -2.99 1.23 0.78
N ASP A 36 -3.73 0.22 0.34
CA ASP A 36 -4.06 -0.94 1.18
C ASP A 36 -2.79 -1.70 1.60
N PHE A 37 -1.85 -1.83 0.66
CA PHE A 37 -0.54 -2.45 0.91
C PHE A 37 0.24 -1.68 1.99
N LEU A 38 0.33 -0.35 1.86
CA LEU A 38 1.01 0.50 2.84
C LEU A 38 0.32 0.48 4.20
N LYS A 39 -1.01 0.56 4.24
CA LYS A 39 -1.80 0.47 5.49
C LYS A 39 -1.49 -0.84 6.22
N LEU A 40 -1.56 -1.98 5.55
CA LEU A 40 -1.27 -3.26 6.19
C LEU A 40 0.21 -3.38 6.58
N SER A 41 1.14 -2.81 5.81
CA SER A 41 2.56 -2.81 6.16
C SER A 41 2.89 -2.09 7.47
N VAL A 42 2.04 -1.13 7.88
CA VAL A 42 2.16 -0.39 9.14
C VAL A 42 1.39 -1.09 10.26
N LEU A 43 0.20 -1.63 9.96
CA LEU A 43 -0.65 -2.30 10.95
C LEU A 43 -0.14 -3.68 11.35
N ASP A 44 0.22 -4.51 10.36
CA ASP A 44 0.64 -5.89 10.55
C ASP A 44 1.57 -6.35 9.42
N LEU A 45 2.84 -6.00 9.57
CA LEU A 45 3.91 -6.32 8.63
C LEU A 45 4.08 -7.84 8.46
N ASP A 46 3.93 -8.61 9.55
CA ASP A 46 4.15 -10.05 9.53
C ASP A 46 3.06 -10.74 8.69
N LYS A 47 1.79 -10.39 8.92
CA LYS A 47 0.68 -10.89 8.12
C LYS A 47 0.85 -10.57 6.63
N LEU A 48 1.27 -9.35 6.29
CA LEU A 48 1.51 -8.97 4.90
C LEU A 48 2.64 -9.81 4.27
N ARG A 49 3.71 -10.08 5.02
CA ARG A 49 4.81 -10.95 4.57
C ARG A 49 4.36 -12.39 4.37
N GLN A 50 3.51 -12.92 5.26
CA GLN A 50 2.94 -14.26 5.12
C GLN A 50 2.03 -14.37 3.88
N ILE A 51 1.20 -13.35 3.61
CA ILE A 51 0.32 -13.32 2.43
C ILE A 51 1.14 -13.35 1.14
N ILE A 52 2.15 -12.48 1.03
CA ILE A 52 2.89 -12.33 -0.23
C ILE A 52 3.89 -13.49 -0.43
N GLY A 53 4.53 -13.96 0.63
CA GLY A 53 5.51 -15.04 0.61
C GLY A 53 6.78 -14.72 -0.19
N MET A 54 7.27 -13.48 -0.12
CA MET A 54 8.49 -13.03 -0.80
C MET A 54 9.75 -13.30 0.05
N THR A 55 10.89 -13.45 -0.63
CA THR A 55 12.20 -13.40 0.04
C THR A 55 12.51 -11.99 0.56
N ASP A 56 13.35 -11.85 1.59
CA ASP A 56 13.73 -10.55 2.16
C ASP A 56 14.24 -9.55 1.10
N LYS A 57 15.04 -10.02 0.14
CA LYS A 57 15.57 -9.17 -0.94
C LYS A 57 14.46 -8.62 -1.84
N MET A 58 13.45 -9.43 -2.16
CA MET A 58 12.32 -9.00 -2.99
C MET A 58 11.39 -8.08 -2.19
N TRP A 59 11.17 -8.41 -0.93
CA TRP A 59 10.39 -7.62 0.01
C TRP A 59 10.95 -6.20 0.13
N ASP A 60 12.26 -6.06 0.39
CA ASP A 60 12.91 -4.76 0.54
C ASP A 60 12.72 -3.85 -0.68
N VAL A 61 12.90 -4.40 -1.89
CA VAL A 61 12.67 -3.66 -3.14
C VAL A 61 11.21 -3.23 -3.29
N THR A 62 10.27 -4.09 -2.90
CA THR A 62 8.83 -3.84 -3.04
C THR A 62 8.37 -2.76 -2.06
N ILE A 63 8.72 -2.90 -0.77
CA ILE A 63 8.31 -1.97 0.27
C ILE A 63 8.99 -0.61 0.09
N LYS A 64 10.26 -0.57 -0.35
CA LYS A 64 10.95 0.68 -0.66
C LYS A 64 10.25 1.42 -1.79
N HIS A 65 9.87 0.71 -2.87
CA HIS A 65 9.13 1.32 -3.96
C HIS A 65 7.73 1.81 -3.54
N ALA A 66 7.03 1.06 -2.69
CA ALA A 66 5.75 1.49 -2.16
C ALA A 66 5.90 2.76 -1.29
N ARG A 67 6.99 2.89 -0.54
CA ARG A 67 7.28 4.08 0.29
C ARG A 67 7.75 5.30 -0.51
N GLU A 68 8.27 5.09 -1.72
CA GLU A 68 8.52 6.15 -2.71
C GLU A 68 7.23 6.67 -3.36
N CYS A 69 6.07 6.05 -3.04
CA CYS A 69 4.77 6.57 -3.44
C CYS A 69 4.68 8.04 -3.04
N ASN A 70 4.43 8.90 -4.02
CA ASN A 70 4.21 10.30 -3.71
C ASN A 70 2.89 10.35 -2.96
N PHE A 71 2.96 10.57 -1.65
CA PHE A 71 1.82 11.05 -0.89
C PHE A 71 1.53 12.41 -1.53
N GLY A 72 0.69 12.42 -2.56
CA GLY A 72 0.05 13.65 -3.01
C GLY A 72 -0.38 14.37 -1.75
N ASN A 73 -0.16 15.68 -1.72
CA ASN A 73 -0.28 16.57 -0.57
C ASN A 73 -1.67 16.57 0.11
N GLU A 74 -2.51 15.59 -0.15
CA GLU A 74 -3.69 15.19 0.61
C GLU A 74 -3.21 14.37 1.80
N LEU A 75 -2.63 15.11 2.75
CA LEU A 75 -2.76 14.83 4.16
C LEU A 75 -4.11 14.16 4.43
N TYR A 76 -4.07 13.13 5.28
CA TYR A 76 -5.18 12.58 6.05
C TYR A 76 -5.94 13.67 6.82
N THR A 77 -6.53 14.64 6.12
CA THR A 77 -7.61 15.47 6.61
C THR A 77 -8.86 14.65 6.40
N HIS A 78 -9.00 13.61 7.23
CA HIS A 78 -10.32 13.31 7.72
C HIS A 78 -10.75 14.59 8.47
N ARG A 79 -11.38 15.52 7.74
CA ARG A 79 -12.18 16.56 8.36
C ARG A 79 -13.25 15.80 9.13
N GLY A 80 -13.00 15.61 10.43
CA GLY A 80 -14.09 15.34 11.36
C GLY A 80 -15.14 16.43 11.14
N PRO A 81 -16.44 16.12 11.24
CA PRO A 81 -17.47 17.14 11.17
C PRO A 81 -17.14 18.22 12.21
N GLY A 82 -16.92 19.44 11.74
CA GLY A 82 -16.60 20.58 12.58
C GLY A 82 -17.76 20.85 13.52
N TYR A 83 -17.58 20.53 14.80
CA TYR A 83 -18.39 21.09 15.86
C TYR A 83 -17.66 22.32 16.40
N SER A 84 -18.06 23.48 15.90
CA SER A 84 -17.79 24.76 16.52
C SER A 84 -18.55 24.85 17.84
N TYR A 85 -17.86 24.80 18.98
CA TYR A 85 -18.37 25.45 20.19
C TYR A 85 -17.98 26.92 20.11
N ASN A 86 -18.99 27.78 20.00
CA ASN A 86 -18.85 29.21 20.24
C ASN A 86 -18.82 29.43 21.75
N GLU A 87 -17.87 30.24 22.22
CA GLU A 87 -18.04 31.08 23.41
C GLU A 87 -17.59 32.50 23.05
#